data_AF-D1YJB2-F1
#
_entry.id   AF-D1YJB2-F1
#
_cell.length_a   1.000
_cell.length_b   1.000
_cell.length_c   1.000
_cell.angle_alpha   90.00
_cell.angle_beta   90.00
_cell.angle_gamma   90.00
#
_symmetry.space_group_name_H-M   'P 1'
#
loop_
_entity.id
_entity.type
_entity.pdbx_description
1 polymer ?
#
loop_
_entity_poly.entity_id
_entity_poly.type
_entity_poly.pdbx_seq_one_letter_code
_entity_poly.pdbx_strand_id
1 'polypeptide(L)'
;MDDKFNQNENIDEHVVIDANHPGYGFTKEKLLKTITQTVHYVGAASRNPQDNVTRVSFSHVYIINKKSGKVVEDHGFQPKEKSMQLIGTPTLPGYIPDRVVVGGEKVTVNDLNKEYIVSFKLNMKPTNTIQKAKIRYVDLTNNNQLLTEDTVSGLANTPINYDPQLKIKHFEEQGYKLVANDFNHNGDVQFFGSLDDYCPVFIITFISAIEAVNVNNPVEWVDPSLYHRKSKLIVNFEGCSNPPEKIIQTTNWFRTITINKAAKKVISHGVYDKAWHADKERYQEIKVPVVQGYHADLDLIKPKSMTLDDQAITVQYHPNGHLIPVDEAGVAIPDAPTPQFVSDSSDASKVKNNQNVPKVSGYQATLATVTPANPGQDLTVVYEKINNNDDTLYINLNHDHESDSQTTVVRKNIDQKTDSKNNKVQTAIINFIDIDDHGHSITSSGKLSGRVGESINDLYSTEIPLKVLKEQGYKVIFDDFNENSEKQYFKDGVLPQIFTIGLSKKQSDNQSSQESSDLNEEYEKLRQTREQFKQIKPTIMDNSNELNSSQTVNKLIDIITGLLTLIFMLNRGDKK
;
A
#
# COMPACT_ATOMS: atom_id res chain seq x y z
N MET A 1 -40.25 -0.32 37.23
CA MET A 1 -40.49 -0.62 35.81
C MET A 1 -39.15 -0.95 35.21
N ASP A 2 -38.99 -2.24 34.87
CA ASP A 2 -38.20 -2.80 33.77
C ASP A 2 -36.88 -2.05 33.47
N ASP A 3 -35.70 -2.50 33.88
CA ASP A 3 -35.23 -3.87 34.15
C ASP A 3 -35.41 -4.84 32.96
N LYS A 4 -34.71 -4.53 31.86
CA LYS A 4 -34.36 -5.45 30.77
C LYS A 4 -33.31 -4.86 29.81
N PHE A 5 -32.05 -4.93 30.20
CA PHE A 5 -30.92 -4.96 29.26
C PHE A 5 -30.03 -6.17 29.54
N ASN A 6 -30.64 -7.35 29.38
CA ASN A 6 -29.90 -8.61 29.39
C ASN A 6 -29.05 -8.70 28.11
N GLN A 7 -27.87 -9.32 28.22
CA GLN A 7 -26.97 -9.55 27.10
C GLN A 7 -27.58 -10.56 26.12
N ASN A 8 -28.08 -10.05 25.00
CA ASN A 8 -28.20 -10.76 23.73
C ASN A 8 -28.45 -9.71 22.64
N GLU A 9 -27.37 -9.14 22.10
CA GLU A 9 -27.42 -8.75 20.69
C GLU A 9 -27.72 -10.02 19.91
N ASN A 10 -28.93 -10.11 19.37
CA ASN A 10 -29.36 -11.28 18.63
C ASN A 10 -28.58 -11.31 17.32
N ILE A 11 -27.47 -12.05 17.29
CA ILE A 11 -26.48 -12.08 16.19
C ILE A 11 -27.17 -12.44 14.86
N ASP A 12 -28.29 -13.15 14.93
CA ASP A 12 -29.14 -13.48 13.79
C ASP A 12 -30.01 -12.34 13.23
N GLU A 13 -30.00 -11.12 13.77
CA GLU A 13 -30.80 -10.00 13.23
C GLU A 13 -30.06 -9.10 12.25
N HIS A 14 -28.74 -9.24 12.11
CA HIS A 14 -27.93 -8.45 11.17
C HIS A 14 -27.31 -9.32 10.06
N VAL A 15 -27.12 -8.72 8.88
CA VAL A 15 -26.49 -9.36 7.72
C VAL A 15 -25.51 -8.39 7.05
N VAL A 16 -24.35 -8.91 6.64
CA VAL A 16 -23.37 -8.19 5.84
C VAL A 16 -23.79 -8.25 4.38
N ILE A 17 -23.81 -7.11 3.69
CA ILE A 17 -24.07 -7.01 2.26
C ILE A 17 -22.85 -6.39 1.57
N ASP A 18 -22.32 -7.11 0.57
CA ASP A 18 -21.10 -6.80 -0.16
C ASP A 18 -21.16 -7.33 -1.61
N ALA A 19 -20.12 -7.12 -2.42
CA ALA A 19 -20.09 -7.50 -3.85
C ALA A 19 -20.10 -9.03 -4.12
N ASN A 20 -19.85 -9.87 -3.11
CA ASN A 20 -20.02 -11.31 -3.16
C ASN A 20 -21.37 -11.74 -2.53
N HIS A 21 -21.89 -10.95 -1.59
CA HIS A 21 -23.17 -11.14 -0.90
C HIS A 21 -24.17 -9.99 -1.19
N PRO A 22 -24.58 -9.76 -2.46
CA PRO A 22 -25.53 -8.70 -2.80
C PRO A 22 -26.95 -9.04 -2.31
N GLY A 23 -27.74 -8.01 -1.99
CA GLY A 23 -29.10 -8.20 -1.46
C GLY A 23 -29.77 -6.88 -1.07
N TYR A 24 -31.02 -6.94 -0.61
CA TYR A 24 -31.78 -5.80 -0.06
C TYR A 24 -31.77 -4.51 -0.95
N GLY A 25 -31.75 -4.67 -2.28
CA GLY A 25 -31.73 -3.57 -3.25
C GLY A 25 -30.33 -3.10 -3.70
N PHE A 26 -29.27 -3.60 -3.05
CA PHE A 26 -27.87 -3.38 -3.43
C PHE A 26 -27.42 -4.47 -4.41
N THR A 27 -27.20 -4.10 -5.68
CA THR A 27 -26.66 -5.01 -6.69
C THR A 27 -25.14 -5.05 -6.66
N LYS A 28 -24.54 -6.12 -7.20
CA LYS A 28 -23.09 -6.26 -7.29
C LYS A 28 -22.42 -5.07 -7.98
N GLU A 29 -23.02 -4.49 -9.02
CA GLU A 29 -22.42 -3.33 -9.71
C GLU A 29 -22.40 -2.05 -8.86
N LYS A 30 -23.35 -1.88 -7.94
CA LYS A 30 -23.34 -0.75 -6.99
C LYS A 30 -22.31 -0.94 -5.87
N LEU A 31 -22.06 -2.19 -5.49
CA LEU A 31 -21.15 -2.54 -4.40
C LEU A 31 -19.70 -2.71 -4.86
N LEU A 32 -19.45 -3.02 -6.14
CA LEU A 32 -18.11 -3.32 -6.66
C LEU A 32 -17.57 -2.17 -7.53
N LYS A 33 -16.46 -1.55 -7.08
CA LYS A 33 -15.67 -0.63 -7.94
C LYS A 33 -14.28 -1.23 -8.19
N THR A 34 -13.80 -1.13 -9.43
CA THR A 34 -12.53 -1.72 -9.87
C THR A 34 -11.65 -0.66 -10.51
N ILE A 35 -10.38 -0.61 -10.08
CA ILE A 35 -9.32 0.19 -10.71
C ILE A 35 -8.50 -0.74 -11.60
N THR A 36 -8.24 -0.32 -12.83
CA THR A 36 -7.44 -1.05 -13.81
C THR A 36 -6.04 -0.44 -13.90
N GLN A 37 -5.02 -1.27 -14.05
CA GLN A 37 -3.66 -0.90 -14.43
C GLN A 37 -3.36 -1.50 -15.80
N THR A 38 -2.97 -0.66 -16.75
CA THR A 38 -2.50 -1.06 -18.08
C THR A 38 -1.03 -0.69 -18.23
N VAL A 39 -0.22 -1.61 -18.78
CA VAL A 39 1.16 -1.36 -19.17
C VAL A 39 1.27 -1.55 -20.67
N HIS A 40 1.56 -0.45 -21.37
CA HIS A 40 1.82 -0.44 -22.81
C HIS A 40 3.31 -0.63 -23.08
N TYR A 41 3.65 -1.48 -24.04
CA TYR A 41 5.04 -1.71 -24.45
C TYR A 41 5.30 -1.13 -25.85
N VAL A 42 6.33 -0.28 -25.97
CA VAL A 42 6.61 0.47 -27.20
C VAL A 42 8.10 0.50 -27.55
N GLY A 43 8.43 0.88 -28.79
CA GLY A 43 9.80 1.13 -29.26
C GLY A 43 10.48 -0.02 -30.02
N ALA A 44 9.86 -1.20 -30.08
CA ALA A 44 10.35 -2.37 -30.83
C ALA A 44 9.51 -2.70 -32.09
N ALA A 45 8.64 -1.79 -32.52
CA ALA A 45 7.72 -1.97 -33.65
C ALA A 45 6.87 -3.26 -33.48
N SER A 46 6.84 -4.16 -34.48
CA SER A 46 6.10 -5.43 -34.41
C SER A 46 6.66 -6.43 -33.39
N ARG A 47 7.78 -6.14 -32.71
CA ARG A 47 8.34 -6.93 -31.60
C ARG A 47 7.97 -6.39 -30.21
N ASN A 48 7.07 -5.40 -30.11
CA ASN A 48 6.52 -4.99 -28.80
C ASN A 48 5.79 -6.18 -28.14
N PRO A 49 6.04 -6.48 -26.84
CA PRO A 49 5.18 -7.38 -26.07
C PRO A 49 3.72 -6.90 -26.01
N GLN A 50 2.79 -7.81 -25.77
CA GLN A 50 1.37 -7.48 -25.57
C GLN A 50 1.14 -6.68 -24.29
N ASP A 51 0.16 -5.75 -24.33
CA ASP A 51 -0.17 -4.90 -23.18
C ASP A 51 -0.61 -5.72 -21.96
N ASN A 52 -0.02 -5.44 -20.79
CA ASN A 52 -0.37 -6.16 -19.56
C ASN A 52 -1.44 -5.39 -18.78
N VAL A 53 -2.60 -6.03 -18.55
CA VAL A 53 -3.77 -5.41 -17.90
C VAL A 53 -4.11 -6.15 -16.59
N THR A 54 -3.88 -5.50 -15.45
CA THR A 54 -4.23 -6.01 -14.11
C THR A 54 -5.31 -5.16 -13.45
N ARG A 55 -6.00 -5.71 -12.44
CA ARG A 55 -7.16 -5.05 -11.80
C ARG A 55 -7.18 -5.28 -10.29
N VAL A 56 -7.55 -4.25 -9.55
CA VAL A 56 -7.87 -4.36 -8.12
C VAL A 56 -9.31 -3.90 -7.88
N SER A 57 -10.07 -4.65 -7.10
CA SER A 57 -11.47 -4.33 -6.80
C SER A 57 -11.68 -4.04 -5.32
N PHE A 58 -12.60 -3.11 -5.07
CA PHE A 58 -13.06 -2.62 -3.79
C PHE A 58 -14.55 -2.98 -3.65
N SER A 59 -14.95 -3.47 -2.47
CA SER A 59 -16.36 -3.72 -2.18
C SER A 59 -16.88 -2.71 -1.17
N HIS A 60 -17.96 -2.01 -1.47
CA HIS A 60 -18.78 -1.34 -0.46
C HIS A 60 -19.35 -2.43 0.46
N VAL A 61 -19.33 -2.19 1.77
CA VAL A 61 -19.85 -3.11 2.79
C VAL A 61 -20.90 -2.39 3.64
N TYR A 62 -22.09 -2.98 3.71
CA TYR A 62 -23.21 -2.53 4.56
C TYR A 62 -23.55 -3.57 5.62
N ILE A 63 -23.96 -3.12 6.81
CA ILE A 63 -24.65 -3.95 7.80
C ILE A 63 -26.14 -3.62 7.73
N ILE A 64 -26.98 -4.61 7.47
CA ILE A 64 -28.43 -4.46 7.31
C ILE A 64 -29.17 -5.26 8.39
N ASN A 65 -30.22 -4.69 8.96
CA ASN A 65 -31.13 -5.40 9.85
C ASN A 65 -32.11 -6.26 9.04
N LYS A 66 -32.00 -7.60 9.17
CA LYS A 66 -32.73 -8.58 8.35
C LYS A 66 -34.25 -8.39 8.38
N LYS A 67 -34.81 -7.97 9.53
CA LYS A 67 -36.27 -7.79 9.72
C LYS A 67 -36.83 -6.53 9.05
N SER A 68 -36.08 -5.43 9.08
CA SER A 68 -36.53 -4.12 8.57
C SER A 68 -36.00 -3.76 7.19
N GLY A 69 -34.97 -4.48 6.70
CA GLY A 69 -34.28 -4.19 5.44
C GLY A 69 -33.49 -2.88 5.44
N LYS A 70 -33.35 -2.20 6.59
CA LYS A 70 -32.65 -0.92 6.72
C LYS A 70 -31.15 -1.13 6.99
N VAL A 71 -30.34 -0.27 6.40
CA VAL A 71 -28.93 -0.09 6.76
C VAL A 71 -28.84 0.36 8.22
N VAL A 72 -27.99 -0.31 8.98
CA VAL A 72 -27.63 0.00 10.38
C VAL A 72 -26.24 0.65 10.41
N GLU A 73 -25.29 0.10 9.67
CA GLU A 73 -23.95 0.68 9.49
C GLU A 73 -23.56 0.68 8.01
N ASP A 74 -22.90 1.75 7.57
CA ASP A 74 -22.17 1.84 6.31
C ASP A 74 -20.67 1.81 6.63
N HIS A 75 -19.96 0.78 6.18
CA HIS A 75 -18.51 0.64 6.38
C HIS A 75 -17.69 1.21 5.21
N GLY A 76 -18.34 1.78 4.19
CA GLY A 76 -17.72 2.28 2.97
C GLY A 76 -17.12 1.17 2.10
N PHE A 77 -16.28 1.58 1.14
CA PHE A 77 -15.50 0.66 0.31
C PHE A 77 -14.30 0.09 1.08
N GLN A 78 -14.16 -1.24 1.01
CA GLN A 78 -13.14 -2.01 1.71
C GLN A 78 -12.34 -2.92 0.77
N PRO A 79 -11.04 -3.18 1.08
CA PRO A 79 -10.23 -2.43 2.05
C PRO A 79 -10.03 -0.97 1.58
N LYS A 80 -9.66 -0.06 2.47
CA LYS A 80 -9.60 1.40 2.13
C LYS A 80 -8.58 1.73 1.03
N GLU A 81 -7.53 0.93 0.90
CA GLU A 81 -6.49 1.02 -0.11
C GLU A 81 -6.04 -0.38 -0.56
N LYS A 82 -5.48 -0.49 -1.76
CA LYS A 82 -4.74 -1.65 -2.27
C LYS A 82 -3.57 -1.18 -3.12
N SER A 83 -2.44 -1.87 -3.07
CA SER A 83 -1.42 -1.73 -4.13
C SER A 83 -1.89 -2.38 -5.43
N MET A 84 -1.70 -1.71 -6.57
CA MET A 84 -1.73 -2.35 -7.89
C MET A 84 -0.61 -3.38 -7.99
N GLN A 85 -0.80 -4.45 -8.77
CA GLN A 85 0.22 -5.50 -8.94
C GLN A 85 1.55 -4.90 -9.44
N LEU A 86 2.67 -5.36 -8.86
CA LEU A 86 3.99 -5.18 -9.49
C LEU A 86 4.08 -6.10 -10.71
N ILE A 87 4.41 -5.55 -11.87
CA ILE A 87 4.55 -6.28 -13.13
C ILE A 87 6.03 -6.32 -13.52
N GLY A 88 6.56 -7.53 -13.78
CA GLY A 88 7.87 -7.69 -14.40
C GLY A 88 7.84 -7.27 -15.86
N THR A 89 8.82 -6.49 -16.33
CA THR A 89 8.90 -6.13 -17.75
C THR A 89 9.43 -7.31 -18.57
N PRO A 90 8.73 -7.79 -19.61
CA PRO A 90 9.18 -8.91 -20.44
C PRO A 90 10.58 -8.69 -21.01
N THR A 91 11.43 -9.73 -21.01
CA THR A 91 12.74 -9.64 -21.65
C THR A 91 12.57 -9.67 -23.17
N LEU A 92 12.83 -8.55 -23.84
CA LEU A 92 12.88 -8.49 -25.30
C LEU A 92 14.35 -8.45 -25.77
N PRO A 93 14.99 -9.60 -26.07
CA PRO A 93 16.42 -9.63 -26.37
C PRO A 93 16.76 -8.83 -27.64
N GLY A 94 17.91 -8.16 -27.55
CA GLY A 94 18.31 -7.07 -28.45
C GLY A 94 17.81 -5.69 -28.07
N TYR A 95 16.83 -5.58 -27.18
CA TYR A 95 16.34 -4.32 -26.64
C TYR A 95 16.62 -4.25 -25.14
N ILE A 96 16.62 -3.02 -24.62
CA ILE A 96 16.64 -2.70 -23.19
C ILE A 96 15.41 -1.82 -22.93
N PRO A 97 14.52 -2.19 -22.01
CA PRO A 97 13.44 -1.31 -21.59
C PRO A 97 13.97 -0.19 -20.69
N ASP A 98 13.32 0.97 -20.68
CA ASP A 98 13.65 2.07 -19.75
C ASP A 98 13.34 1.75 -18.28
N ARG A 99 12.54 0.70 -18.03
CA ARG A 99 12.14 0.20 -16.70
C ARG A 99 12.12 -1.33 -16.70
N VAL A 100 12.49 -1.96 -15.59
CA VAL A 100 12.46 -3.44 -15.44
C VAL A 100 11.27 -3.96 -14.62
N VAL A 101 10.61 -3.07 -13.88
CA VAL A 101 9.38 -3.32 -13.10
C VAL A 101 8.51 -2.07 -13.18
N VAL A 102 7.19 -2.24 -13.26
CA VAL A 102 6.19 -1.17 -13.21
C VAL A 102 5.01 -1.54 -12.31
N GLY A 103 4.10 -0.59 -12.06
CA GLY A 103 3.00 -0.74 -11.12
C GLY A 103 3.46 -0.66 -9.66
N GLY A 104 2.74 -1.33 -8.76
CA GLY A 104 3.03 -1.31 -7.32
C GLY A 104 2.44 -0.13 -6.53
N GLU A 105 1.93 0.90 -7.20
CA GLU A 105 1.31 2.06 -6.56
C GLU A 105 0.10 1.68 -5.71
N LYS A 106 -0.02 2.28 -4.53
CA LYS A 106 -1.26 2.24 -3.75
C LYS A 106 -2.35 3.08 -4.43
N VAL A 107 -3.56 2.52 -4.47
CA VAL A 107 -4.78 3.18 -4.93
C VAL A 107 -5.90 3.00 -3.92
N THR A 108 -6.83 3.94 -3.95
CA THR A 108 -8.10 3.95 -3.23
C THR A 108 -9.26 3.74 -4.21
N VAL A 109 -10.48 3.67 -3.68
CA VAL A 109 -11.71 3.66 -4.51
C VAL A 109 -11.91 4.95 -5.33
N ASN A 110 -11.22 6.05 -5.01
CA ASN A 110 -11.40 7.35 -5.68
C ASN A 110 -10.37 7.63 -6.78
N ASP A 111 -9.34 6.81 -6.91
CA ASP A 111 -8.33 6.94 -7.97
C ASP A 111 -8.89 6.65 -9.37
N LEU A 112 -8.15 7.12 -10.38
CA LEU A 112 -8.37 6.75 -11.78
C LEU A 112 -7.62 5.45 -12.12
N ASN A 113 -7.95 4.88 -13.28
CA ASN A 113 -7.12 3.82 -13.88
C ASN A 113 -5.67 4.30 -14.06
N LYS A 114 -4.73 3.38 -13.94
CA LYS A 114 -3.29 3.63 -14.07
C LYS A 114 -2.82 3.17 -15.43
N GLU A 115 -2.13 4.05 -16.16
CA GLU A 115 -1.52 3.73 -17.45
C GLU A 115 -0.01 3.98 -17.36
N TYR A 116 0.77 2.98 -17.79
CA TYR A 116 2.22 3.06 -17.85
C TYR A 116 2.68 2.77 -19.28
N ILE A 117 3.74 3.44 -19.72
CA ILE A 117 4.41 3.15 -20.99
C ILE A 117 5.83 2.70 -20.66
N VAL A 118 6.23 1.54 -21.18
CA VAL A 118 7.59 1.02 -21.11
C VAL A 118 8.21 1.08 -22.50
N SER A 119 9.31 1.80 -22.62
CA SER A 119 9.98 2.10 -23.89
C SER A 119 11.22 1.22 -24.07
N PHE A 120 11.09 0.20 -24.92
CA PHE A 120 12.21 -0.60 -25.41
C PHE A 120 13.08 0.23 -26.37
N LYS A 121 14.39 0.26 -26.12
CA LYS A 121 15.40 0.86 -27.00
C LYS A 121 16.35 -0.22 -27.47
N LEU A 122 16.72 -0.19 -28.76
CA LEU A 122 17.70 -1.14 -29.31
C LEU A 122 19.01 -1.05 -28.52
N ASN A 123 19.50 -2.17 -28.01
CA ASN A 123 20.77 -2.22 -27.28
C ASN A 123 21.92 -1.87 -28.22
N MET A 124 22.51 -0.67 -28.08
CA MET A 124 23.58 -0.24 -28.98
C MET A 124 24.96 -0.84 -28.67
N LYS A 125 25.13 -1.49 -27.51
CA LYS A 125 26.39 -2.02 -26.98
C LYS A 125 26.14 -3.35 -26.23
N PRO A 126 25.96 -4.49 -26.93
CA PRO A 126 25.80 -5.77 -26.26
C PRO A 126 27.06 -6.15 -25.48
N THR A 127 26.87 -6.70 -24.28
CA THR A 127 27.90 -7.39 -23.51
C THR A 127 27.86 -8.90 -23.80
N ASN A 128 28.97 -9.60 -23.54
CA ASN A 128 29.07 -11.07 -23.58
C ASN A 128 29.52 -11.66 -22.23
N THR A 129 29.49 -10.85 -21.17
CA THR A 129 29.90 -11.21 -19.80
C THR A 129 28.82 -12.04 -19.08
N ILE A 130 29.07 -12.34 -17.81
CA ILE A 130 28.05 -12.90 -16.90
C ILE A 130 27.09 -11.79 -16.50
N GLN A 131 25.80 -12.01 -16.77
CA GLN A 131 24.67 -11.17 -16.44
C GLN A 131 23.87 -11.76 -15.26
N LYS A 132 22.89 -11.01 -14.76
CA LYS A 132 22.02 -11.42 -13.65
C LYS A 132 20.55 -11.29 -14.03
N ALA A 133 19.71 -12.07 -13.37
CA ALA A 133 18.25 -11.92 -13.40
C ALA A 133 17.68 -12.19 -11.99
N LYS A 134 16.54 -11.59 -11.68
CA LYS A 134 15.87 -11.70 -10.38
C LYS A 134 14.49 -12.33 -10.53
N ILE A 135 14.13 -13.21 -9.59
CA ILE A 135 12.78 -13.79 -9.50
C ILE A 135 12.21 -13.41 -8.13
N ARG A 136 11.13 -12.61 -8.12
CA ARG A 136 10.48 -12.10 -6.90
C ARG A 136 9.18 -12.83 -6.64
N TYR A 137 9.01 -13.30 -5.41
CA TYR A 137 7.77 -13.88 -4.91
C TYR A 137 7.08 -12.83 -4.05
N VAL A 138 5.86 -12.41 -4.38
CA VAL A 138 5.17 -11.30 -3.70
C VAL A 138 3.75 -11.66 -3.27
N ASP A 139 3.34 -11.21 -2.08
CA ASP A 139 1.97 -11.33 -1.58
C ASP A 139 1.16 -10.07 -1.91
N LEU A 140 0.17 -10.21 -2.80
CA LEU A 140 -0.78 -9.16 -3.17
C LEU A 140 -1.72 -8.83 -2.00
N THR A 141 -1.99 -9.79 -1.10
CA THR A 141 -2.84 -9.63 0.08
C THR A 141 -2.27 -8.59 1.05
N ASN A 142 -0.93 -8.51 1.13
CA ASN A 142 -0.19 -7.56 1.94
C ASN A 142 0.54 -6.53 1.08
N ASN A 143 -0.16 -5.94 0.10
CA ASN A 143 0.27 -4.76 -0.67
C ASN A 143 1.59 -4.92 -1.46
N ASN A 144 1.75 -6.07 -2.14
CA ASN A 144 2.97 -6.51 -2.84
C ASN A 144 4.17 -6.78 -1.91
N GLN A 145 3.94 -7.30 -0.70
CA GLN A 145 5.03 -7.66 0.20
C GLN A 145 5.92 -8.73 -0.43
N LEU A 146 7.22 -8.43 -0.56
CA LEU A 146 8.23 -9.41 -0.98
C LEU A 146 8.32 -10.53 0.06
N LEU A 147 8.09 -11.77 -0.40
CA LEU A 147 8.24 -13.00 0.37
C LEU A 147 9.67 -13.53 0.26
N THR A 148 10.21 -13.57 -0.96
CA THR A 148 11.62 -13.90 -1.24
C THR A 148 12.04 -13.36 -2.62
N GLU A 149 13.33 -13.16 -2.84
CA GLU A 149 13.92 -12.84 -4.14
C GLU A 149 15.09 -13.79 -4.40
N ASP A 150 15.06 -14.52 -5.51
CA ASP A 150 16.25 -15.21 -6.04
C ASP A 150 17.02 -14.29 -6.98
N THR A 151 18.34 -14.46 -7.04
CA THR A 151 19.17 -13.90 -8.11
C THR A 151 19.96 -15.02 -8.77
N VAL A 152 19.72 -15.23 -10.07
CA VAL A 152 20.44 -16.20 -10.91
C VAL A 152 21.45 -15.47 -11.79
N SER A 153 22.42 -16.21 -12.36
CA SER A 153 23.48 -15.64 -13.20
C SER A 153 23.88 -16.60 -14.33
N GLY A 154 24.25 -16.05 -15.47
CA GLY A 154 24.58 -16.79 -16.69
C GLY A 154 25.15 -15.84 -17.75
N LEU A 155 25.51 -16.34 -18.92
CA LEU A 155 26.06 -15.50 -19.99
C LEU A 155 24.98 -14.64 -20.65
N ALA A 156 25.37 -13.48 -21.19
CA ALA A 156 24.45 -12.59 -21.89
C ALA A 156 23.70 -13.30 -23.05
N ASN A 157 22.40 -13.02 -23.16
CA ASN A 157 21.46 -13.66 -24.12
C ASN A 157 21.36 -15.20 -24.05
N THR A 158 21.83 -15.90 -23.00
CA THR A 158 21.54 -17.34 -22.83
C THR A 158 20.23 -17.58 -22.07
N PRO A 159 19.57 -18.74 -22.24
CA PRO A 159 18.41 -19.12 -21.43
C PRO A 159 18.70 -19.07 -19.92
N ILE A 160 17.69 -18.72 -19.14
CA ILE A 160 17.71 -18.77 -17.67
C ILE A 160 17.23 -20.15 -17.25
N ASN A 161 18.16 -21.03 -16.87
CA ASN A 161 17.83 -22.32 -16.27
C ASN A 161 17.44 -22.15 -14.80
N TYR A 162 16.14 -21.98 -14.56
CA TYR A 162 15.53 -21.81 -13.23
C TYR A 162 14.12 -22.41 -13.24
N ASP A 163 13.72 -23.03 -12.14
CA ASP A 163 12.38 -23.60 -11.97
C ASP A 163 11.73 -23.05 -10.68
N PRO A 164 10.62 -22.28 -10.77
CA PRO A 164 9.91 -21.79 -9.60
C PRO A 164 9.05 -22.84 -8.88
N GLN A 165 8.76 -24.00 -9.49
CA GLN A 165 7.70 -24.91 -9.01
C GLN A 165 7.90 -25.39 -7.56
N LEU A 166 9.14 -25.68 -7.14
CA LEU A 166 9.44 -26.05 -5.76
C LEU A 166 9.14 -24.92 -4.75
N LYS A 167 9.35 -23.65 -5.14
CA LYS A 167 9.03 -22.49 -4.29
C LYS A 167 7.54 -22.12 -4.33
N ILE A 168 6.89 -22.24 -5.49
CA ILE A 168 5.43 -22.09 -5.61
C ILE A 168 4.75 -23.08 -4.65
N LYS A 169 5.09 -24.37 -4.73
CA LYS A 169 4.56 -25.42 -3.86
C LYS A 169 4.85 -25.16 -2.38
N HIS A 170 6.04 -24.65 -2.03
CA HIS A 170 6.38 -24.30 -0.65
C HIS A 170 5.51 -23.17 -0.08
N PHE A 171 5.13 -22.18 -0.88
CA PHE A 171 4.17 -21.14 -0.46
C PHE A 171 2.73 -21.68 -0.43
N GLU A 172 2.33 -22.55 -1.34
CA GLU A 172 1.01 -23.20 -1.30
C GLU A 172 0.84 -24.10 -0.06
N GLU A 173 1.88 -24.83 0.35
CA GLU A 173 1.93 -25.59 1.61
C GLU A 173 1.83 -24.69 2.86
N GLN A 174 2.19 -23.40 2.76
CA GLN A 174 1.98 -22.41 3.82
C GLN A 174 0.59 -21.76 3.81
N GLY A 175 -0.27 -22.07 2.82
CA GLY A 175 -1.60 -21.49 2.69
C GLY A 175 -1.69 -20.22 1.84
N TYR A 176 -0.65 -19.92 1.04
CA TYR A 176 -0.79 -19.01 -0.10
C TYR A 176 -1.47 -19.73 -1.29
N LYS A 177 -1.82 -18.97 -2.32
CA LYS A 177 -2.30 -19.47 -3.61
C LYS A 177 -1.64 -18.65 -4.72
N LEU A 178 -1.13 -19.31 -5.75
CA LEU A 178 -0.58 -18.63 -6.93
C LEU A 178 -1.67 -17.81 -7.65
N VAL A 179 -1.31 -16.63 -8.16
CA VAL A 179 -2.17 -15.76 -8.98
C VAL A 179 -1.60 -15.58 -10.38
N ALA A 180 -0.32 -15.22 -10.49
CA ALA A 180 0.40 -15.11 -11.76
C ALA A 180 1.86 -15.54 -11.60
N ASN A 181 2.47 -15.96 -12.71
CA ASN A 181 3.88 -16.39 -12.78
C ASN A 181 4.53 -15.74 -14.00
N ASP A 182 5.01 -14.51 -13.86
CA ASP A 182 5.63 -13.74 -14.94
C ASP A 182 6.99 -14.33 -15.39
N PHE A 183 7.43 -15.48 -14.84
CA PHE A 183 8.64 -16.19 -15.28
C PHE A 183 8.35 -17.25 -16.36
N ASN A 184 7.45 -18.21 -16.13
CA ASN A 184 7.24 -19.32 -17.09
C ASN A 184 5.82 -19.91 -17.10
N HIS A 185 4.78 -19.08 -16.98
CA HIS A 185 3.37 -19.52 -16.92
C HIS A 185 2.97 -20.52 -18.04
N ASN A 186 3.41 -20.29 -19.27
CA ASN A 186 3.05 -21.11 -20.45
C ASN A 186 4.20 -22.02 -20.92
N GLY A 187 5.20 -22.28 -20.06
CA GLY A 187 6.46 -22.90 -20.49
C GLY A 187 7.29 -21.97 -21.35
N ASP A 188 7.30 -20.69 -20.98
CA ASP A 188 8.08 -19.61 -21.59
C ASP A 188 9.56 -19.75 -21.22
N VAL A 189 10.45 -19.46 -22.17
CA VAL A 189 11.90 -19.51 -21.94
C VAL A 189 12.42 -18.09 -21.77
N GLN A 190 12.81 -17.74 -20.54
CA GLN A 190 13.38 -16.44 -20.23
C GLN A 190 14.89 -16.39 -20.53
N PHE A 191 15.40 -15.20 -20.84
CA PHE A 191 16.79 -15.00 -21.25
C PHE A 191 17.51 -13.97 -20.37
N PHE A 192 18.80 -14.20 -20.14
CA PHE A 192 19.66 -13.20 -19.51
C PHE A 192 19.80 -11.95 -20.38
N GLY A 193 20.01 -10.80 -19.73
CA GLY A 193 20.17 -9.51 -20.40
C GLY A 193 21.39 -9.43 -21.33
N SER A 194 21.60 -8.24 -21.91
CA SER A 194 22.72 -7.98 -22.82
C SER A 194 23.44 -6.65 -22.54
N LEU A 195 23.25 -6.06 -21.37
CA LEU A 195 23.97 -4.86 -20.91
C LEU A 195 24.21 -5.00 -19.41
N ASP A 196 25.42 -4.72 -18.94
CA ASP A 196 25.83 -5.03 -17.55
C ASP A 196 24.98 -4.31 -16.47
N ASP A 197 24.41 -3.14 -16.80
CA ASP A 197 23.49 -2.39 -15.94
C ASP A 197 22.02 -2.87 -16.00
N TYR A 198 21.67 -3.79 -16.91
CA TYR A 198 20.31 -4.32 -17.12
C TYR A 198 20.13 -5.69 -16.46
N CYS A 199 19.42 -5.70 -15.33
CA CYS A 199 19.04 -6.90 -14.59
C CYS A 199 17.51 -7.08 -14.68
N PRO A 200 16.98 -8.00 -15.54
CA PRO A 200 15.55 -8.27 -15.61
C PRO A 200 14.99 -8.83 -14.30
N VAL A 201 13.72 -8.55 -14.04
CA VAL A 201 13.01 -8.91 -12.82
C VAL A 201 11.67 -9.57 -13.19
N PHE A 202 11.55 -10.85 -12.89
CA PHE A 202 10.34 -11.64 -13.04
C PHE A 202 9.59 -11.67 -11.70
N ILE A 203 8.25 -11.67 -11.75
CA ILE A 203 7.41 -11.56 -10.56
C ILE A 203 6.39 -12.70 -10.53
N ILE A 204 6.36 -13.41 -9.41
CA ILE A 204 5.44 -14.52 -9.14
C ILE A 204 4.56 -14.06 -7.98
N THR A 205 3.27 -13.93 -8.24
CA THR A 205 2.32 -13.26 -7.35
C THR A 205 1.42 -14.26 -6.65
N PHE A 206 1.15 -14.01 -5.37
CA PHE A 206 0.34 -14.86 -4.52
C PHE A 206 -0.74 -14.05 -3.82
N ILE A 207 -1.81 -14.73 -3.43
CA ILE A 207 -2.73 -14.29 -2.37
C ILE A 207 -2.71 -15.29 -1.22
N SER A 208 -3.27 -14.92 -0.07
CA SER A 208 -3.31 -15.74 1.14
C SER A 208 -4.61 -15.54 1.92
N ALA A 209 -4.91 -16.47 2.83
CA ALA A 209 -6.10 -16.39 3.67
C ALA A 209 -5.94 -15.31 4.76
N ILE A 210 -6.95 -14.46 4.89
CA ILE A 210 -7.05 -13.42 5.92
C ILE A 210 -8.14 -13.75 6.95
N GLU A 211 -7.91 -13.36 8.20
CA GLU A 211 -8.78 -13.68 9.33
C GLU A 211 -8.95 -12.46 10.24
N ALA A 212 -10.09 -12.39 10.93
CA ALA A 212 -10.45 -11.34 11.88
C ALA A 212 -10.04 -11.75 13.31
N VAL A 213 -9.26 -10.92 14.01
CA VAL A 213 -8.81 -11.16 15.39
C VAL A 213 -9.37 -10.11 16.33
N ASN A 214 -9.99 -10.55 17.42
CA ASN A 214 -10.50 -9.73 18.51
C ASN A 214 -10.61 -10.56 19.80
N VAL A 215 -11.20 -10.00 20.87
CA VAL A 215 -11.32 -10.69 22.17
C VAL A 215 -12.17 -11.98 22.12
N ASN A 216 -13.07 -12.13 21.13
CA ASN A 216 -13.92 -13.32 20.96
C ASN A 216 -13.34 -14.32 19.94
N ASN A 217 -12.45 -13.88 19.04
CA ASN A 217 -11.63 -14.76 18.18
C ASN A 217 -10.13 -14.42 18.36
N PRO A 218 -9.51 -14.80 19.50
CA PRO A 218 -8.10 -14.56 19.74
C PRO A 218 -7.22 -15.55 18.95
N VAL A 219 -6.05 -15.11 18.52
CA VAL A 219 -5.07 -15.94 17.80
C VAL A 219 -3.74 -15.91 18.54
N GLU A 220 -3.22 -17.09 18.89
CA GLU A 220 -2.11 -17.29 19.85
C GLU A 220 -0.85 -16.45 19.60
N TRP A 221 -0.47 -16.24 18.33
CA TRP A 221 0.73 -15.46 17.97
C TRP A 221 0.50 -13.94 17.91
N VAL A 222 -0.73 -13.47 18.13
CA VAL A 222 -1.12 -12.05 18.03
C VAL A 222 -1.22 -11.44 19.43
N ASP A 223 -0.37 -10.45 19.69
CA ASP A 223 -0.40 -9.68 20.95
C ASP A 223 -1.79 -9.07 21.22
N PRO A 224 -2.44 -9.42 22.35
CA PRO A 224 -3.71 -8.83 22.76
C PRO A 224 -3.70 -7.30 22.81
N SER A 225 -2.57 -6.64 23.07
CA SER A 225 -2.47 -5.16 23.09
C SER A 225 -2.85 -4.50 21.76
N LEU A 226 -2.88 -5.27 20.67
CA LEU A 226 -3.30 -4.83 19.35
C LEU A 226 -4.82 -4.75 19.18
N TYR A 227 -5.62 -5.48 19.98
CA TYR A 227 -7.08 -5.55 19.86
C TYR A 227 -7.87 -5.41 21.18
N HIS A 228 -7.20 -5.45 22.33
CA HIS A 228 -7.74 -5.17 23.67
C HIS A 228 -6.78 -4.26 24.45
N ARG A 229 -7.30 -3.19 25.04
CA ARG A 229 -6.57 -2.24 25.89
C ARG A 229 -7.41 -1.86 27.11
N LYS A 230 -6.79 -1.18 28.08
CA LYS A 230 -7.47 -0.60 29.24
C LYS A 230 -6.96 0.83 29.44
N SER A 231 -7.83 1.73 29.84
CA SER A 231 -7.45 3.05 30.34
C SER A 231 -8.23 3.41 31.60
N LYS A 232 -7.74 4.43 32.31
CA LYS A 232 -8.23 4.85 33.63
C LYS A 232 -8.57 6.33 33.67
N LEU A 233 -9.52 6.70 34.52
CA LEU A 233 -9.57 8.01 35.15
C LEU A 233 -9.09 7.86 36.58
N ILE A 234 -8.04 8.59 36.94
CA ILE A 234 -7.47 8.64 38.29
C ILE A 234 -7.80 10.01 38.88
N VAL A 235 -8.49 10.03 40.02
CA VAL A 235 -8.77 11.23 40.81
C VAL A 235 -7.89 11.20 42.05
N ASN A 236 -6.92 12.09 42.13
CA ASN A 236 -6.09 12.30 43.31
C ASN A 236 -6.69 13.40 44.20
N PHE A 237 -6.33 13.37 45.48
CA PHE A 237 -6.78 14.32 46.49
C PHE A 237 -5.57 14.86 47.24
N GLU A 238 -5.44 16.19 47.35
CA GLU A 238 -4.24 16.87 47.86
C GLU A 238 -4.63 18.08 48.74
N GLY A 239 -3.65 18.72 49.40
CA GLY A 239 -3.86 19.97 50.16
C GLY A 239 -4.35 19.82 51.62
N CYS A 240 -4.69 18.62 52.08
CA CYS A 240 -5.05 18.34 53.48
C CYS A 240 -4.14 17.29 54.14
N SER A 241 -4.02 17.32 55.47
CA SER A 241 -3.06 16.49 56.23
C SER A 241 -3.27 14.98 56.12
N ASN A 242 -4.52 14.55 55.90
CA ASN A 242 -4.91 13.16 55.67
C ASN A 242 -5.82 13.11 54.44
N PRO A 243 -5.27 13.06 53.21
CA PRO A 243 -6.08 13.05 52.00
C PRO A 243 -6.85 11.73 51.82
N PRO A 244 -8.06 11.76 51.24
CA PRO A 244 -8.78 10.55 50.84
C PRO A 244 -7.99 9.67 49.86
N GLU A 245 -8.30 8.37 49.83
CA GLU A 245 -7.74 7.47 48.82
C GLU A 245 -8.17 7.89 47.40
N LYS A 246 -7.22 7.83 46.45
CA LYS A 246 -7.46 8.16 45.05
C LYS A 246 -8.52 7.25 44.43
N ILE A 247 -9.51 7.84 43.76
CA ILE A 247 -10.58 7.09 43.08
C ILE A 247 -10.11 6.73 41.67
N ILE A 248 -10.27 5.46 41.28
CA ILE A 248 -9.89 4.97 39.96
C ILE A 248 -11.09 4.34 39.26
N GLN A 249 -11.55 4.94 38.16
CA GLN A 249 -12.45 4.27 37.21
C GLN A 249 -11.62 3.66 36.08
N THR A 250 -11.96 2.45 35.63
CA THR A 250 -11.27 1.77 34.51
C THR A 250 -12.27 1.41 33.42
N THR A 251 -11.85 1.54 32.15
CA THR A 251 -12.59 1.11 30.95
C THR A 251 -11.76 0.10 30.15
N ASN A 252 -12.43 -0.82 29.47
CA ASN A 252 -11.79 -1.69 28.47
C ASN A 252 -12.05 -1.11 27.08
N TRP A 253 -11.03 -1.10 26.24
CA TRP A 253 -11.11 -0.76 24.82
C TRP A 253 -10.92 -2.01 23.97
N PHE A 254 -11.75 -2.18 22.94
CA PHE A 254 -11.68 -3.29 22.01
C PHE A 254 -11.67 -2.79 20.56
N ARG A 255 -11.11 -3.60 19.67
CA ARG A 255 -11.35 -3.53 18.23
C ARG A 255 -11.21 -4.91 17.60
N THR A 256 -11.46 -4.98 16.30
CA THR A 256 -11.05 -6.11 15.45
C THR A 256 -9.89 -5.67 14.57
N ILE A 257 -8.94 -6.58 14.30
CA ILE A 257 -7.83 -6.39 13.37
C ILE A 257 -7.75 -7.53 12.37
N THR A 258 -7.13 -7.28 11.22
CA THR A 258 -6.93 -8.27 10.15
C THR A 258 -5.55 -8.91 10.25
N ILE A 259 -5.48 -10.24 10.14
CA ILE A 259 -4.22 -10.98 9.99
C ILE A 259 -4.13 -11.70 8.66
N ASN A 260 -2.90 -11.88 8.16
CA ASN A 260 -2.53 -12.92 7.22
C ASN A 260 -2.08 -14.15 8.03
N LYS A 261 -2.81 -15.26 7.92
CA LYS A 261 -2.56 -16.49 8.69
C LYS A 261 -1.32 -17.24 8.21
N ALA A 262 -1.09 -17.27 6.89
CA ALA A 262 0.07 -17.91 6.25
C ALA A 262 1.38 -17.17 6.59
N ALA A 263 1.37 -15.84 6.49
CA ALA A 263 2.55 -15.02 6.76
C ALA A 263 2.86 -14.80 8.25
N LYS A 264 1.93 -15.14 9.16
CA LYS A 264 1.92 -14.73 10.58
C LYS A 264 2.17 -13.22 10.75
N LYS A 265 1.39 -12.39 10.04
CA LYS A 265 1.51 -10.93 10.05
C LYS A 265 0.16 -10.25 10.21
N VAL A 266 0.14 -9.13 10.93
CA VAL A 266 -1.01 -8.22 10.96
C VAL A 266 -1.01 -7.38 9.67
N ILE A 267 -2.16 -7.22 9.03
CA ILE A 267 -2.34 -6.36 7.86
C ILE A 267 -2.83 -4.99 8.35
N SER A 268 -2.06 -3.93 8.11
CA SER A 268 -2.49 -2.58 8.45
C SER A 268 -3.62 -2.12 7.53
N HIS A 269 -4.75 -1.68 8.11
CA HIS A 269 -5.94 -1.27 7.36
C HIS A 269 -6.59 -2.41 6.56
N GLY A 270 -6.47 -3.64 7.06
CA GLY A 270 -7.10 -4.80 6.44
C GLY A 270 -8.64 -4.77 6.53
N VAL A 271 -9.27 -5.69 5.81
CA VAL A 271 -10.73 -5.67 5.55
C VAL A 271 -11.61 -5.82 6.81
N TYR A 272 -11.05 -6.32 7.91
CA TYR A 272 -11.75 -6.52 9.19
C TYR A 272 -11.35 -5.48 10.26
N ASP A 273 -10.50 -4.51 9.93
CA ASP A 273 -10.00 -3.52 10.89
C ASP A 273 -11.12 -2.57 11.35
N LYS A 274 -11.59 -2.73 12.59
CA LYS A 274 -12.52 -1.81 13.24
C LYS A 274 -11.78 -0.73 14.04
N ALA A 275 -12.45 0.41 14.25
CA ALA A 275 -11.98 1.43 15.18
C ALA A 275 -12.00 0.89 16.64
N TRP A 276 -11.26 1.54 17.53
CA TRP A 276 -11.37 1.28 18.96
C TRP A 276 -12.72 1.78 19.49
N HIS A 277 -13.44 0.93 20.21
CA HIS A 277 -14.59 1.29 21.03
C HIS A 277 -14.34 0.88 22.48
N ALA A 278 -15.06 1.49 23.42
CA ALA A 278 -14.97 1.16 24.83
C ALA A 278 -16.06 0.15 25.27
N ASP A 279 -15.96 -0.34 26.51
CA ASP A 279 -17.01 -1.11 27.20
C ASP A 279 -18.13 -0.25 27.81
N LYS A 280 -17.98 1.08 27.75
CA LYS A 280 -18.82 2.10 28.40
C LYS A 280 -18.93 3.33 27.49
N GLU A 281 -19.90 4.21 27.75
CA GLU A 281 -19.98 5.52 27.08
C GLU A 281 -18.97 6.54 27.64
N ARG A 282 -18.84 6.59 28.98
CA ARG A 282 -18.18 7.67 29.71
C ARG A 282 -17.75 7.22 31.10
N TYR A 283 -16.77 7.90 31.68
CA TYR A 283 -16.53 7.83 33.12
C TYR A 283 -17.71 8.46 33.86
N GLN A 284 -18.16 7.81 34.93
CA GLN A 284 -19.31 8.23 35.73
C GLN A 284 -18.94 9.39 36.66
N GLU A 285 -19.95 10.09 37.16
CA GLU A 285 -19.78 11.15 38.15
C GLU A 285 -19.08 10.63 39.42
N ILE A 286 -18.21 11.45 40.02
CA ILE A 286 -17.52 11.14 41.27
C ILE A 286 -17.84 12.26 42.27
N LYS A 287 -18.52 11.89 43.36
CA LYS A 287 -18.71 12.75 44.53
C LYS A 287 -17.37 12.91 45.25
N VAL A 288 -16.97 14.15 45.54
CA VAL A 288 -15.74 14.42 46.31
C VAL A 288 -15.98 14.09 47.79
N PRO A 289 -15.05 13.38 48.48
CA PRO A 289 -15.19 13.09 49.90
C PRO A 289 -15.16 14.38 50.76
N VAL A 290 -15.96 14.43 51.83
CA VAL A 290 -15.87 15.51 52.80
C VAL A 290 -14.71 15.25 53.76
N VAL A 291 -13.79 16.21 53.89
CA VAL A 291 -12.69 16.18 54.87
C VAL A 291 -12.94 17.26 55.93
N GLN A 292 -13.05 16.87 57.20
CA GLN A 292 -13.39 17.80 58.28
C GLN A 292 -12.26 18.79 58.57
N GLY A 293 -12.60 20.08 58.67
CA GLY A 293 -11.64 21.19 58.79
C GLY A 293 -11.11 21.71 57.46
N TYR A 294 -11.58 21.15 56.34
CA TYR A 294 -11.20 21.53 54.98
C TYR A 294 -12.43 21.65 54.06
N HIS A 295 -12.24 22.31 52.93
CA HIS A 295 -13.15 22.34 51.79
C HIS A 295 -12.35 22.07 50.50
N ALA A 296 -12.98 21.47 49.51
CA ALA A 296 -12.41 21.21 48.19
C ALA A 296 -12.69 22.36 47.22
N ASP A 297 -11.87 22.45 46.17
CA ASP A 297 -12.12 23.28 44.98
C ASP A 297 -13.45 22.94 44.26
N LEU A 298 -13.94 21.72 44.39
CA LEU A 298 -15.20 21.24 43.81
C LEU A 298 -15.85 20.11 44.64
N ASP A 299 -17.18 20.05 44.60
CA ASP A 299 -17.98 19.03 45.29
C ASP A 299 -18.17 17.73 44.47
N LEU A 300 -18.19 17.84 43.14
CA LEU A 300 -18.44 16.72 42.25
C LEU A 300 -17.67 16.85 40.94
N ILE A 301 -17.07 15.75 40.50
CA ILE A 301 -16.43 15.61 39.20
C ILE A 301 -17.47 15.07 38.23
N LYS A 302 -17.95 15.95 37.34
CA LYS A 302 -18.95 15.63 36.32
C LYS A 302 -18.47 14.48 35.40
N PRO A 303 -19.39 13.68 34.83
CA PRO A 303 -19.05 12.60 33.89
C PRO A 303 -18.13 13.04 32.75
N LYS A 304 -17.10 12.24 32.46
CA LYS A 304 -15.99 12.62 31.57
C LYS A 304 -15.83 11.65 30.40
N SER A 305 -15.63 12.20 29.20
CA SER A 305 -15.35 11.43 27.99
C SER A 305 -14.02 10.67 28.10
N MET A 306 -14.03 9.40 27.71
CA MET A 306 -12.88 8.50 27.85
C MET A 306 -11.91 8.62 26.67
N THR A 307 -10.63 8.36 26.93
CA THR A 307 -9.55 8.27 25.93
C THR A 307 -8.87 6.91 26.00
N LEU A 308 -8.15 6.52 24.94
CA LEU A 308 -7.31 5.32 24.95
C LEU A 308 -6.15 5.41 25.95
N ASP A 309 -5.71 6.64 26.27
CA ASP A 309 -4.71 6.94 27.28
C ASP A 309 -5.34 7.22 28.65
N ASP A 310 -4.59 6.95 29.72
CA ASP A 310 -4.98 7.25 31.11
C ASP A 310 -5.15 8.76 31.33
N GLN A 311 -6.18 9.14 32.08
CA GLN A 311 -6.51 10.52 32.46
C GLN A 311 -6.32 10.73 33.96
N ALA A 312 -5.82 11.90 34.35
CA ALA A 312 -5.70 12.32 35.74
C ALA A 312 -6.53 13.59 36.03
N ILE A 313 -7.05 13.69 37.24
CA ILE A 313 -7.57 14.90 37.87
C ILE A 313 -6.99 14.94 39.29
N THR A 314 -6.60 16.11 39.77
CA THR A 314 -6.33 16.34 41.19
C THR A 314 -7.37 17.33 41.71
N VAL A 315 -8.00 16.98 42.84
CA VAL A 315 -8.89 17.83 43.63
C VAL A 315 -8.07 18.40 44.78
N GLN A 316 -8.00 19.73 44.88
CA GLN A 316 -7.28 20.39 45.97
C GLN A 316 -8.22 20.73 47.13
N TYR A 317 -7.80 20.37 48.34
CA TYR A 317 -8.41 20.82 49.58
C TYR A 317 -7.66 22.02 50.15
N HIS A 318 -8.40 22.94 50.74
CA HIS A 318 -7.87 24.08 51.48
C HIS A 318 -8.43 24.06 52.91
N PRO A 319 -7.64 24.45 53.94
CA PRO A 319 -8.14 24.53 55.29
C PRO A 319 -9.29 25.55 55.35
N ASN A 320 -10.30 25.26 56.18
CA ASN A 320 -11.37 26.22 56.43
C ASN A 320 -10.83 27.40 57.24
N GLY A 321 -11.41 28.58 57.01
CA GLY A 321 -11.18 29.76 57.84
C GLY A 321 -11.70 29.59 59.27
N HIS A 322 -11.44 30.60 60.09
CA HIS A 322 -11.81 30.68 61.50
C HIS A 322 -12.80 31.82 61.73
N LEU A 323 -13.61 31.69 62.76
CA LEU A 323 -14.32 32.82 63.34
C LEU A 323 -13.31 33.61 64.18
N ILE A 324 -13.13 34.89 63.87
CA ILE A 324 -12.24 35.79 64.61
C ILE A 324 -13.09 36.80 65.42
N PRO A 325 -13.16 36.68 66.75
CA PRO A 325 -13.74 37.70 67.61
C PRO A 325 -12.93 39.00 67.51
N VAL A 326 -13.56 40.07 67.03
CA VAL A 326 -13.00 41.43 67.05
C VAL A 326 -13.84 42.35 67.92
N ASP A 327 -13.24 43.39 68.48
CA ASP A 327 -13.96 44.46 69.15
C ASP A 327 -14.53 45.49 68.15
N GLU A 328 -15.14 46.55 68.67
CA GLU A 328 -15.78 47.62 67.90
C GLU A 328 -14.81 48.36 66.96
N ALA A 329 -13.52 48.39 67.31
CA ALA A 329 -12.47 48.97 66.48
C ALA A 329 -12.02 48.07 65.32
N GLY A 330 -12.50 46.82 65.30
CA GLY A 330 -12.04 45.76 64.40
C GLY A 330 -10.78 45.04 64.87
N VAL A 331 -10.34 45.25 66.12
CA VAL A 331 -9.12 44.64 66.67
C VAL A 331 -9.44 43.27 67.27
N ALA A 332 -8.64 42.24 66.95
CA ALA A 332 -8.83 40.89 67.45
C ALA A 332 -8.72 40.82 68.98
N ILE A 333 -9.69 40.18 69.61
CA ILE A 333 -9.83 40.14 71.08
C ILE A 333 -8.81 39.15 71.67
N PRO A 334 -7.91 39.58 72.59
CA PRO A 334 -6.95 38.69 73.23
C PRO A 334 -7.62 37.50 73.93
N ASP A 335 -7.00 36.33 73.79
CA ASP A 335 -7.41 35.04 74.38
C ASP A 335 -8.85 34.58 74.04
N ALA A 336 -9.52 35.22 73.08
CA ALA A 336 -10.84 34.81 72.62
C ALA A 336 -10.77 33.52 71.77
N PRO A 337 -11.69 32.55 71.95
CA PRO A 337 -11.69 31.34 71.14
C PRO A 337 -11.94 31.64 69.65
N THR A 338 -11.04 31.17 68.79
CA THR A 338 -11.10 31.29 67.32
C THR A 338 -11.42 29.93 66.66
N PRO A 339 -12.67 29.43 66.74
CA PRO A 339 -13.02 28.13 66.19
C PRO A 339 -12.92 28.12 64.66
N GLN A 340 -12.30 27.08 64.11
CA GLN A 340 -12.32 26.79 62.67
C GLN A 340 -13.73 26.42 62.22
N PHE A 341 -14.14 26.81 61.01
CA PHE A 341 -15.44 26.45 60.47
C PHE A 341 -15.55 24.95 60.19
N VAL A 342 -16.66 24.36 60.62
CA VAL A 342 -17.01 22.96 60.37
C VAL A 342 -17.38 22.79 58.88
N SER A 343 -16.81 21.79 58.21
CA SER A 343 -17.12 21.44 56.82
C SER A 343 -18.58 20.96 56.68
N ASP A 344 -19.23 21.23 55.56
CA ASP A 344 -20.57 20.70 55.31
C ASP A 344 -20.51 19.18 55.08
N SER A 345 -21.43 18.43 55.70
CA SER A 345 -21.45 16.96 55.63
C SER A 345 -21.99 16.39 54.32
N SER A 346 -22.51 17.26 53.44
CA SER A 346 -23.15 16.90 52.17
C SER A 346 -22.53 17.58 50.95
N ASP A 347 -21.75 18.65 51.13
CA ASP A 347 -21.09 19.42 50.08
C ASP A 347 -19.62 19.65 50.43
N ALA A 348 -18.71 18.94 49.75
CA ALA A 348 -17.28 19.00 50.03
C ALA A 348 -16.64 20.36 49.71
N SER A 349 -17.30 21.22 48.92
CA SER A 349 -16.84 22.56 48.59
C SER A 349 -17.25 23.64 49.59
N LYS A 350 -17.92 23.28 50.70
CA LYS A 350 -18.55 24.24 51.62
C LYS A 350 -18.29 23.96 53.10
N VAL A 351 -18.48 25.01 53.87
CA VAL A 351 -18.65 24.95 55.33
C VAL A 351 -20.13 24.91 55.68
N LYS A 352 -20.45 24.28 56.81
CA LYS A 352 -21.82 24.15 57.34
C LYS A 352 -22.45 25.53 57.60
N ASN A 353 -23.71 25.70 57.23
CA ASN A 353 -24.48 26.93 57.53
C ASN A 353 -24.82 27.06 59.03
N ASN A 354 -25.00 28.30 59.49
CA ASN A 354 -25.47 28.68 60.83
C ASN A 354 -24.62 28.08 61.97
N GLN A 355 -23.31 28.29 61.92
CA GLN A 355 -22.38 27.88 62.97
C GLN A 355 -22.48 28.82 64.18
N ASN A 356 -22.44 28.27 65.39
CA ASN A 356 -22.61 29.04 66.62
C ASN A 356 -21.41 29.97 66.87
N VAL A 357 -21.70 31.22 67.24
CA VAL A 357 -20.68 32.20 67.65
C VAL A 357 -20.22 31.89 69.08
N PRO A 358 -18.89 31.81 69.37
CA PRO A 358 -18.39 31.42 70.69
C PRO A 358 -18.64 32.52 71.73
N LYS A 359 -18.72 32.14 73.01
CA LYS A 359 -18.82 33.09 74.12
C LYS A 359 -17.43 33.62 74.48
N VAL A 360 -17.28 34.94 74.55
CA VAL A 360 -16.05 35.64 74.91
C VAL A 360 -16.27 36.37 76.24
N SER A 361 -15.31 36.31 77.16
CA SER A 361 -15.48 36.86 78.51
C SER A 361 -15.34 38.38 78.53
N GLY A 362 -16.38 39.10 78.96
CA GLY A 362 -16.40 40.58 79.00
C GLY A 362 -16.87 41.26 77.71
N TYR A 363 -17.41 40.50 76.76
CA TYR A 363 -17.87 40.98 75.45
C TYR A 363 -19.22 40.32 75.10
N GLN A 364 -20.04 40.98 74.27
CA GLN A 364 -21.27 40.42 73.72
C GLN A 364 -21.19 40.36 72.19
N ALA A 365 -21.47 39.19 71.61
CA ALA A 365 -21.51 39.03 70.15
C ALA A 365 -22.73 39.75 69.55
N THR A 366 -22.53 40.47 68.45
CA THR A 366 -23.62 41.06 67.64
C THR A 366 -24.48 40.01 66.94
N LEU A 367 -23.97 38.79 66.76
CA LEU A 367 -24.61 37.67 66.08
C LEU A 367 -24.60 36.40 66.94
N ALA A 368 -25.68 35.62 66.88
CA ALA A 368 -25.74 34.29 67.54
C ALA A 368 -25.14 33.16 66.67
N THR A 369 -25.26 33.28 65.35
CA THR A 369 -24.75 32.31 64.37
C THR A 369 -24.18 33.03 63.15
N VAL A 370 -23.22 32.39 62.47
CA VAL A 370 -22.67 32.84 61.18
C VAL A 370 -22.80 31.79 60.09
N THR A 371 -22.86 32.25 58.84
CA THR A 371 -22.76 31.42 57.64
C THR A 371 -21.68 32.03 56.74
N PRO A 372 -20.45 31.50 56.73
CA PRO A 372 -19.36 32.07 55.93
C PRO A 372 -19.64 31.93 54.43
N ALA A 373 -19.59 33.04 53.70
CA ALA A 373 -19.79 33.04 52.24
C ALA A 373 -18.58 32.48 51.47
N ASN A 374 -17.39 32.53 52.07
CA ASN A 374 -16.15 31.94 51.55
C ASN A 374 -15.59 30.96 52.59
N PRO A 375 -15.57 29.64 52.32
CA PRO A 375 -15.10 28.62 53.26
C PRO A 375 -13.66 28.80 53.77
N GLY A 376 -12.76 29.33 52.93
CA GLY A 376 -11.33 29.46 53.22
C GLY A 376 -10.89 30.82 53.78
N GLN A 377 -11.84 31.71 54.06
CA GLN A 377 -11.54 33.06 54.57
C GLN A 377 -12.01 33.19 56.02
N ASP A 378 -11.14 33.69 56.87
CA ASP A 378 -11.48 34.04 58.25
C ASP A 378 -12.60 35.09 58.27
N LEU A 379 -13.64 34.86 59.07
CA LEU A 379 -14.75 35.79 59.23
C LEU A 379 -14.63 36.48 60.57
N THR A 380 -14.43 37.80 60.54
CA THR A 380 -14.54 38.62 61.74
C THR A 380 -16.00 38.70 62.19
N VAL A 381 -16.24 38.52 63.48
CA VAL A 381 -17.52 38.84 64.12
C VAL A 381 -17.25 39.97 65.08
N VAL A 382 -17.99 41.08 64.94
CA VAL A 382 -17.94 42.17 65.92
C VAL A 382 -18.59 41.68 67.20
N TYR A 383 -17.80 41.68 68.26
CA TYR A 383 -18.30 41.62 69.62
C TYR A 383 -18.25 43.04 70.18
N GLU A 384 -19.42 43.56 70.54
CA GLU A 384 -19.51 44.76 71.35
C GLU A 384 -18.81 44.43 72.69
N LYS A 385 -17.68 45.10 72.90
CA LYS A 385 -16.94 44.99 74.15
C LYS A 385 -17.78 45.67 75.21
N ILE A 386 -17.79 45.17 76.44
CA ILE A 386 -18.53 45.84 77.51
C ILE A 386 -17.68 47.04 77.98
N ASN A 387 -17.66 48.09 77.16
CA ASN A 387 -16.64 49.14 77.09
C ASN A 387 -17.21 50.44 76.50
N ASN A 388 -16.31 51.43 76.39
CA ASN A 388 -16.47 52.56 75.50
C ASN A 388 -15.40 52.44 74.39
N ASN A 389 -15.81 52.54 73.11
CA ASN A 389 -15.18 53.24 71.97
C ASN A 389 -13.88 52.76 71.26
N ASP A 390 -14.01 52.56 69.93
CA ASP A 390 -13.31 53.18 68.75
C ASP A 390 -11.98 52.67 68.09
N ASP A 391 -12.10 52.35 66.78
CA ASP A 391 -11.32 52.65 65.53
C ASP A 391 -9.84 52.22 65.14
N THR A 392 -9.71 51.21 64.22
CA THR A 392 -8.97 51.21 62.88
C THR A 392 -7.39 51.24 62.76
N LEU A 393 -6.62 51.19 61.60
CA LEU A 393 -6.83 51.09 60.11
C LEU A 393 -5.53 50.74 59.23
N TYR A 394 -5.69 50.52 57.90
CA TYR A 394 -4.79 50.83 56.70
C TYR A 394 -3.53 50.02 56.17
N ILE A 395 -3.68 49.33 54.99
CA ILE A 395 -2.82 49.15 53.72
C ILE A 395 -1.28 48.78 53.75
N ASN A 396 -0.44 48.48 52.69
CA ASN A 396 -0.43 48.39 51.17
C ASN A 396 0.74 47.42 50.66
N LEU A 397 1.44 47.33 49.46
CA LEU A 397 1.62 48.02 48.12
C LEU A 397 2.43 47.14 47.04
N ASN A 398 2.04 47.15 45.73
CA ASN A 398 2.70 47.00 44.36
C ASN A 398 3.94 46.13 43.85
N HIS A 399 3.84 45.70 42.55
CA HIS A 399 4.83 45.47 41.40
C HIS A 399 5.76 44.19 41.33
N ASP A 400 6.44 43.73 40.22
CA ASP A 400 6.72 44.19 38.81
C ASP A 400 7.10 43.05 37.75
N HIS A 401 7.48 43.35 36.47
CA HIS A 401 7.65 42.46 35.24
C HIS A 401 8.85 42.84 34.27
N GLU A 402 9.25 42.24 33.10
CA GLU A 402 9.31 40.87 32.46
C GLU A 402 9.97 40.88 31.00
N SER A 403 10.31 39.73 30.34
CA SER A 403 10.58 39.46 28.85
C SER A 403 11.96 39.82 28.16
N ASP A 404 12.43 39.35 26.94
CA ASP A 404 12.34 38.12 26.06
C ASP A 404 13.21 38.17 24.71
N SER A 405 13.37 37.05 23.93
CA SER A 405 13.62 36.87 22.43
C SER A 405 15.02 37.13 21.72
N GLN A 406 15.44 36.62 20.50
CA GLN A 406 15.08 35.49 19.55
C GLN A 406 16.21 35.05 18.49
N THR A 407 15.96 34.62 17.20
CA THR A 407 16.87 33.75 16.32
C THR A 407 17.00 34.03 14.76
N THR A 408 17.79 33.25 13.94
CA THR A 408 18.05 33.40 12.43
C THR A 408 18.76 32.18 11.69
N VAL A 409 18.61 31.96 10.34
CA VAL A 409 19.18 30.79 9.50
C VAL A 409 19.43 31.07 7.96
N VAL A 410 20.23 30.28 7.16
CA VAL A 410 20.50 30.45 5.66
C VAL A 410 20.71 29.18 4.72
N ARG A 411 21.55 29.18 3.62
CA ARG A 411 21.46 28.39 2.31
C ARG A 411 22.86 28.20 1.55
N LYS A 412 23.07 27.64 0.30
CA LYS A 412 22.88 26.31 -0.41
C LYS A 412 23.21 26.36 -1.98
N ASN A 413 23.96 25.41 -2.67
CA ASN A 413 24.11 25.12 -4.18
C ASN A 413 25.43 24.28 -4.58
N ILE A 414 25.92 23.82 -5.80
CA ILE A 414 25.60 23.35 -7.24
C ILE A 414 26.99 22.88 -7.95
N ASP A 415 27.34 22.19 -9.10
CA ASP A 415 26.88 21.72 -10.49
C ASP A 415 27.65 20.43 -11.10
N GLN A 416 27.76 20.18 -12.45
CA GLN A 416 28.35 18.98 -13.21
C GLN A 416 28.68 19.19 -14.76
N LYS A 417 29.24 18.19 -15.55
CA LYS A 417 29.23 17.88 -17.08
C LYS A 417 30.62 17.46 -17.70
N THR A 418 30.91 16.79 -18.87
CA THR A 418 30.29 15.94 -19.99
C THR A 418 31.30 14.80 -20.49
N ASP A 419 31.60 14.27 -21.72
CA ASP A 419 31.37 14.50 -23.19
C ASP A 419 31.72 13.25 -24.15
N SER A 420 31.91 13.34 -25.52
CA SER A 420 32.07 12.16 -26.46
C SER A 420 32.71 12.33 -27.92
N LYS A 421 32.91 11.23 -28.71
CA LYS A 421 33.25 11.17 -30.19
C LYS A 421 32.92 9.80 -30.91
N ASN A 422 33.03 9.67 -32.26
CA ASN A 422 32.24 8.73 -33.12
C ASN A 422 33.00 7.87 -34.21
N ASN A 423 32.39 6.78 -34.74
CA ASN A 423 32.90 5.83 -35.78
C ASN A 423 31.73 5.08 -36.50
N LYS A 424 31.74 4.82 -37.84
CA LYS A 424 30.58 4.19 -38.55
C LYS A 424 30.59 2.66 -38.45
N VAL A 425 29.56 2.11 -37.80
CA VAL A 425 29.38 0.67 -37.52
C VAL A 425 28.02 0.22 -38.06
N GLN A 426 27.95 -0.97 -38.68
CA GLN A 426 26.71 -1.60 -39.15
C GLN A 426 26.12 -2.56 -38.12
N THR A 427 24.84 -2.90 -38.32
CA THR A 427 24.03 -3.63 -37.34
C THR A 427 23.34 -4.85 -37.94
N ALA A 428 23.35 -5.97 -37.21
CA ALA A 428 22.58 -7.16 -37.51
C ALA A 428 21.89 -7.72 -36.24
N ILE A 429 20.75 -8.39 -36.43
CA ILE A 429 19.94 -9.00 -35.38
C ILE A 429 19.41 -10.34 -35.91
N ILE A 430 19.70 -11.44 -35.23
CA ILE A 430 19.00 -12.72 -35.43
C ILE A 430 17.88 -12.77 -34.39
N ASN A 431 16.67 -13.14 -34.80
CA ASN A 431 15.47 -13.16 -33.96
C ASN A 431 14.73 -14.48 -34.10
N PHE A 432 14.33 -15.06 -32.97
CA PHE A 432 13.56 -16.30 -32.90
C PHE A 432 12.13 -15.96 -32.50
N ILE A 433 11.14 -16.53 -33.18
CA ILE A 433 9.72 -16.25 -32.93
C ILE A 433 8.91 -17.53 -32.74
N ASP A 434 7.91 -17.46 -31.87
CA ASP A 434 6.87 -18.49 -31.75
C ASP A 434 5.81 -18.22 -32.82
N ILE A 435 5.68 -19.11 -33.81
CA ILE A 435 4.66 -18.98 -34.85
C ILE A 435 3.29 -19.48 -34.37
N ASP A 436 3.21 -20.14 -33.22
CA ASP A 436 1.96 -20.59 -32.60
C ASP A 436 1.31 -19.48 -31.74
N ASP A 437 2.09 -18.51 -31.27
CA ASP A 437 1.64 -17.28 -30.61
C ASP A 437 2.02 -16.03 -31.43
N HIS A 438 1.32 -15.81 -32.54
CA HIS A 438 1.30 -14.54 -33.28
C HIS A 438 2.66 -13.98 -33.77
N GLY A 439 3.73 -14.77 -33.75
CA GLY A 439 5.09 -14.30 -34.04
C GLY A 439 5.81 -13.69 -32.82
N HIS A 440 5.39 -13.99 -31.60
CA HIS A 440 5.98 -13.51 -30.35
C HIS A 440 7.48 -13.82 -30.28
N SER A 441 8.29 -12.85 -29.82
CA SER A 441 9.75 -12.95 -29.82
C SER A 441 10.24 -13.84 -28.69
N ILE A 442 10.64 -15.08 -29.01
CA ILE A 442 11.22 -16.04 -28.06
C ILE A 442 12.61 -15.57 -27.62
N THR A 443 13.52 -15.32 -28.58
CA THR A 443 14.88 -14.86 -28.26
C THR A 443 15.57 -14.14 -29.41
N SER A 444 16.78 -13.62 -29.20
CA SER A 444 17.56 -12.91 -30.21
C SER A 444 19.04 -12.86 -29.87
N SER A 445 19.90 -12.72 -30.88
CA SER A 445 21.32 -12.38 -30.72
C SER A 445 21.56 -11.02 -30.08
N GLY A 446 20.54 -10.17 -30.10
CA GLY A 446 20.69 -8.74 -29.97
C GLY A 446 21.53 -8.10 -31.08
N LYS A 447 21.98 -6.88 -30.84
CA LYS A 447 22.63 -6.02 -31.84
C LYS A 447 24.08 -6.41 -32.10
N LEU A 448 24.27 -7.42 -32.94
CA LEU A 448 25.58 -7.71 -33.52
C LEU A 448 26.05 -6.46 -34.28
N SER A 449 27.31 -6.10 -34.06
CA SER A 449 27.87 -4.82 -34.46
C SER A 449 29.22 -5.04 -35.13
N GLY A 450 29.34 -4.67 -36.39
CA GLY A 450 30.55 -4.89 -37.20
C GLY A 450 30.70 -3.86 -38.31
N ARG A 451 31.86 -3.89 -38.96
CA ARG A 451 32.14 -3.11 -40.18
C ARG A 451 31.57 -3.83 -41.40
N VAL A 452 31.31 -3.08 -42.47
CA VAL A 452 30.83 -3.65 -43.73
C VAL A 452 31.81 -4.72 -44.22
N GLY A 453 31.32 -5.94 -44.48
CA GLY A 453 32.11 -7.10 -44.89
C GLY A 453 32.60 -8.01 -43.76
N GLU A 454 32.44 -7.65 -42.47
CA GLU A 454 32.72 -8.57 -41.36
C GLU A 454 31.66 -9.68 -41.28
N SER A 455 32.06 -10.87 -40.80
CA SER A 455 31.17 -12.04 -40.65
C SER A 455 30.24 -11.88 -39.44
N ILE A 456 28.96 -12.22 -39.62
CA ILE A 456 27.96 -12.21 -38.54
C ILE A 456 27.98 -13.55 -37.79
N ASN A 457 28.18 -14.67 -38.49
CA ASN A 457 28.30 -16.00 -37.88
C ASN A 457 29.52 -16.12 -36.94
N ASP A 458 30.54 -15.29 -37.15
CA ASP A 458 31.74 -15.25 -36.29
C ASP A 458 31.46 -14.50 -34.96
N LEU A 459 30.33 -13.77 -34.86
CA LEU A 459 29.86 -13.09 -33.65
C LEU A 459 28.70 -13.83 -32.95
N TYR A 460 27.97 -14.71 -33.66
CA TYR A 460 26.80 -15.41 -33.12
C TYR A 460 26.51 -16.73 -33.83
N SER A 461 26.21 -17.77 -33.05
CA SER A 461 25.71 -19.06 -33.52
C SER A 461 24.31 -19.33 -32.96
N THR A 462 23.41 -19.84 -33.80
CA THR A 462 22.05 -20.25 -33.42
C THR A 462 22.01 -21.62 -32.77
N GLU A 463 23.11 -22.38 -32.79
CA GLU A 463 23.17 -23.79 -32.35
C GLU A 463 22.74 -23.97 -30.89
N ILE A 464 23.28 -23.17 -29.96
CA ILE A 464 22.97 -23.28 -28.53
C ILE A 464 21.51 -22.88 -28.25
N PRO A 465 20.99 -21.72 -28.72
CA PRO A 465 19.56 -21.41 -28.65
C PRO A 465 18.66 -22.50 -29.23
N LEU A 466 18.95 -22.99 -30.44
CA LEU A 466 18.14 -24.02 -31.10
C LEU A 466 18.18 -25.36 -30.38
N LYS A 467 19.29 -25.73 -29.76
CA LYS A 467 19.38 -26.95 -28.95
C LYS A 467 18.45 -26.87 -27.74
N VAL A 468 18.54 -25.80 -26.94
CA VAL A 468 17.70 -25.65 -25.75
C VAL A 468 16.23 -25.53 -26.13
N LEU A 469 15.90 -24.81 -27.21
CA LEU A 469 14.51 -24.67 -27.66
C LEU A 469 13.93 -26.01 -28.15
N LYS A 470 14.74 -26.88 -28.79
CA LYS A 470 14.34 -28.26 -29.12
C LYS A 470 14.14 -29.14 -27.88
N GLU A 471 14.98 -28.98 -26.85
CA GLU A 471 14.81 -29.65 -25.55
C GLU A 471 13.53 -29.18 -24.84
N GLN A 472 13.08 -27.94 -25.08
CA GLN A 472 11.79 -27.38 -24.67
C GLN A 472 10.63 -27.65 -25.65
N GLY A 473 10.81 -28.59 -26.58
CA GLY A 473 9.75 -29.08 -27.49
C GLY A 473 9.52 -28.28 -28.77
N TYR A 474 10.25 -27.17 -29.00
CA TYR A 474 10.10 -26.39 -30.23
C TYR A 474 10.74 -27.09 -31.45
N LYS A 475 10.03 -27.06 -32.58
CA LYS A 475 10.52 -27.45 -33.91
C LYS A 475 10.79 -26.20 -34.75
N VAL A 476 11.89 -26.22 -35.52
CA VAL A 476 12.19 -25.17 -36.51
C VAL A 476 11.27 -25.34 -37.71
N ILE A 477 10.62 -24.25 -38.11
CA ILE A 477 9.72 -24.17 -39.28
C ILE A 477 10.39 -23.40 -40.41
N PHE A 478 11.19 -22.37 -40.10
CA PHE A 478 12.10 -21.69 -41.03
C PHE A 478 13.27 -21.07 -40.26
N ASP A 479 14.40 -20.85 -40.96
CA ASP A 479 15.61 -20.22 -40.42
C ASP A 479 16.26 -19.35 -41.52
N ASP A 480 15.97 -18.04 -41.51
CA ASP A 480 16.50 -17.09 -42.49
C ASP A 480 18.00 -16.80 -42.30
N PHE A 481 18.59 -17.19 -41.16
CA PHE A 481 20.01 -16.93 -40.86
C PHE A 481 20.91 -18.00 -41.48
N ASN A 482 20.46 -19.25 -41.47
CA ASN A 482 21.19 -20.42 -41.99
C ASN A 482 20.61 -20.97 -43.31
N GLU A 483 19.74 -20.21 -44.02
CA GLU A 483 19.19 -20.64 -45.30
C GLU A 483 20.32 -21.05 -46.27
N ASN A 484 20.22 -22.26 -46.84
CA ASN A 484 21.22 -22.88 -47.72
C ASN A 484 22.65 -23.04 -47.14
N SER A 485 22.83 -22.88 -45.82
CA SER A 485 24.13 -22.91 -45.13
C SER A 485 25.12 -21.80 -45.55
N GLU A 486 24.65 -20.68 -46.08
CA GLU A 486 25.51 -19.55 -46.45
C GLU A 486 25.97 -18.75 -45.22
N LYS A 487 27.20 -18.20 -45.24
CA LYS A 487 27.66 -17.25 -44.23
C LYS A 487 27.04 -15.87 -44.45
N GLN A 488 26.57 -15.27 -43.37
CA GLN A 488 26.00 -13.92 -43.33
C GLN A 488 27.06 -12.89 -42.97
N TYR A 489 26.99 -11.71 -43.60
CA TYR A 489 27.96 -10.63 -43.46
C TYR A 489 27.28 -9.28 -43.24
N PHE A 490 27.98 -8.33 -42.61
CA PHE A 490 27.48 -6.95 -42.46
C PHE A 490 27.43 -6.23 -43.81
N LYS A 491 26.22 -5.97 -44.31
CA LYS A 491 25.98 -5.19 -45.56
C LYS A 491 25.84 -3.70 -45.21
N ASP A 492 26.22 -2.79 -46.10
CA ASP A 492 26.01 -1.35 -45.85
C ASP A 492 24.53 -0.99 -46.04
N GLY A 493 23.98 -0.26 -45.07
CA GLY A 493 22.58 0.13 -45.03
C GLY A 493 22.30 1.22 -44.01
N VAL A 494 21.02 1.60 -43.90
CA VAL A 494 20.52 2.60 -42.93
C VAL A 494 19.69 1.94 -41.81
N LEU A 495 19.25 0.70 -42.03
CA LEU A 495 18.47 -0.10 -41.08
C LEU A 495 19.28 -1.34 -40.65
N PRO A 496 19.04 -1.88 -39.44
CA PRO A 496 19.51 -3.21 -39.05
C PRO A 496 19.19 -4.29 -40.09
N GLN A 497 20.14 -5.18 -40.36
CA GLN A 497 19.80 -6.47 -40.96
C GLN A 497 19.06 -7.32 -39.92
N ILE A 498 17.94 -7.92 -40.30
CA ILE A 498 17.13 -8.78 -39.42
C ILE A 498 16.98 -10.15 -40.09
N PHE A 499 17.35 -11.21 -39.38
CA PHE A 499 17.13 -12.60 -39.77
C PHE A 499 16.12 -13.22 -38.80
N THR A 500 15.12 -13.95 -39.30
CA THR A 500 14.06 -14.53 -38.46
C THR A 500 14.11 -16.06 -38.48
N ILE A 501 13.82 -16.67 -37.33
CA ILE A 501 13.82 -18.12 -37.14
C ILE A 501 12.47 -18.49 -36.50
N GLY A 502 11.59 -19.08 -37.29
CA GLY A 502 10.26 -19.49 -36.86
C GLY A 502 10.28 -20.83 -36.14
N LEU A 503 9.71 -20.88 -34.94
CA LEU A 503 9.61 -22.05 -34.09
C LEU A 503 8.14 -22.36 -33.77
N SER A 504 7.79 -23.63 -33.65
CA SER A 504 6.44 -24.11 -33.29
C SER A 504 6.50 -25.21 -32.24
N LYS A 505 5.55 -25.20 -31.30
CA LYS A 505 5.33 -26.23 -30.27
C LYS A 505 4.23 -27.24 -30.67
N LYS A 506 3.37 -26.93 -31.64
CA LYS A 506 2.29 -27.83 -32.09
C LYS A 506 2.85 -29.13 -32.70
N GLN A 507 2.19 -30.25 -32.41
CA GLN A 507 2.50 -31.52 -33.08
C GLN A 507 1.96 -31.53 -34.51
N SER A 508 2.64 -32.26 -35.38
CA SER A 508 2.29 -32.43 -36.79
C SER A 508 1.26 -33.55 -36.93
N ASP A 509 0.04 -33.29 -36.46
CA ASP A 509 -1.03 -34.29 -36.42
C ASP A 509 -1.61 -34.53 -37.83
N ASN A 510 -1.33 -35.73 -38.36
CA ASN A 510 -1.91 -36.25 -39.60
C ASN A 510 -3.38 -36.67 -39.39
N GLN A 511 -4.29 -35.74 -39.04
CA GLN A 511 -5.74 -36.03 -39.04
C GLN A 511 -6.71 -34.83 -39.08
N SER A 512 -6.79 -34.13 -40.22
CA SER A 512 -8.10 -33.70 -40.78
C SER A 512 -8.05 -33.60 -42.30
N SER A 513 -8.80 -34.48 -42.99
CA SER A 513 -8.78 -34.61 -44.44
C SER A 513 -9.97 -33.90 -45.10
N GLN A 514 -10.04 -32.57 -44.96
CA GLN A 514 -10.92 -31.73 -45.79
C GLN A 514 -10.52 -30.25 -45.91
N GLU A 515 -9.84 -29.65 -44.92
CA GLU A 515 -9.23 -28.30 -45.08
C GLU A 515 -7.83 -28.37 -45.72
N SER A 516 -7.23 -29.56 -45.79
CA SER A 516 -5.84 -29.80 -46.20
C SER A 516 -5.63 -29.95 -47.72
N SER A 517 -6.69 -30.00 -48.53
CA SER A 517 -6.60 -29.92 -50.00
C SER A 517 -6.29 -28.51 -50.46
N ASP A 518 -7.12 -27.56 -50.02
CA ASP A 518 -7.17 -26.20 -50.56
C ASP A 518 -5.94 -25.41 -50.11
N LEU A 519 -5.50 -25.62 -48.86
CA LEU A 519 -4.23 -25.12 -48.34
C LEU A 519 -3.04 -25.56 -49.21
N ASN A 520 -2.94 -26.86 -49.56
CA ASN A 520 -1.82 -27.36 -50.35
C ASN A 520 -1.83 -26.82 -51.79
N GLU A 521 -3.01 -26.73 -52.42
CA GLU A 521 -3.10 -26.22 -53.79
C GLU A 521 -2.79 -24.71 -53.86
N GLU A 522 -3.19 -23.93 -52.86
CA GLU A 522 -2.86 -22.50 -52.77
C GLU A 522 -1.37 -22.29 -52.41
N TYR A 523 -0.80 -23.09 -51.50
CA TYR A 523 0.64 -23.06 -51.19
C TYR A 523 1.53 -23.38 -52.41
N GLU A 524 1.18 -24.39 -53.23
CA GLU A 524 1.95 -24.70 -54.43
C GLU A 524 1.77 -23.65 -55.54
N LYS A 525 0.59 -23.03 -55.69
CA LYS A 525 0.42 -21.84 -56.55
C LYS A 525 1.30 -20.68 -56.10
N LEU A 526 1.42 -20.45 -54.79
CA LEU A 526 2.31 -19.42 -54.20
C LEU A 526 3.80 -19.76 -54.41
N ARG A 527 4.19 -21.02 -54.26
CA ARG A 527 5.55 -21.50 -54.56
C ARG A 527 5.90 -21.29 -56.03
N GLN A 528 5.02 -21.70 -56.95
CA GLN A 528 5.20 -21.50 -58.38
C GLN A 528 5.30 -20.01 -58.73
N THR A 529 4.50 -19.16 -58.08
CA THR A 529 4.58 -17.69 -58.23
C THR A 529 5.93 -17.15 -57.75
N ARG A 530 6.43 -17.58 -56.58
CA ARG A 530 7.74 -17.16 -56.04
C ARG A 530 8.90 -17.62 -56.94
N GLU A 531 8.84 -18.82 -57.51
CA GLU A 531 9.82 -19.29 -58.50
C GLU A 531 9.71 -18.57 -59.85
N GLN A 532 8.51 -18.21 -60.32
CA GLN A 532 8.34 -17.35 -61.51
C GLN A 532 8.96 -15.96 -61.29
N PHE A 533 8.77 -15.33 -60.12
CA PHE A 533 9.45 -14.07 -59.79
C PHE A 533 10.99 -14.21 -59.72
N LYS A 534 11.52 -15.35 -59.26
CA LYS A 534 12.96 -15.66 -59.38
C LYS A 534 13.40 -15.78 -60.84
N GLN A 535 12.60 -16.40 -61.72
CA GLN A 535 12.90 -16.56 -63.15
C GLN A 535 12.81 -15.25 -63.95
N ILE A 536 12.08 -14.24 -63.47
CA ILE A 536 12.06 -12.89 -64.06
C ILE A 536 13.31 -12.06 -63.68
N LYS A 537 13.99 -12.42 -62.58
CA LYS A 537 15.13 -11.69 -62.02
C LYS A 537 16.32 -11.51 -63.01
N PRO A 538 16.67 -12.48 -63.89
CA PRO A 538 17.68 -12.28 -64.93
C PRO A 538 17.21 -11.38 -66.08
N THR A 539 15.96 -11.53 -66.52
CA THR A 539 15.42 -10.87 -67.73
C THR A 539 15.37 -9.34 -67.61
N ILE A 540 15.29 -8.83 -66.37
CA ILE A 540 15.36 -7.39 -66.09
C ILE A 540 16.80 -6.86 -66.16
N MET A 541 17.82 -7.67 -65.84
CA MET A 541 19.21 -7.21 -65.81
C MET A 541 19.82 -6.97 -67.19
N ASP A 542 19.31 -7.64 -68.23
CA ASP A 542 19.83 -7.54 -69.61
C ASP A 542 19.43 -6.22 -70.33
N ASN A 543 18.49 -5.45 -69.77
CA ASN A 543 17.90 -4.26 -70.42
C ASN A 543 18.12 -2.93 -69.66
N SER A 544 18.90 -2.90 -68.57
CA SER A 544 19.13 -1.68 -67.78
C SER A 544 20.60 -1.29 -67.70
N ASN A 545 21.03 -0.39 -68.60
CA ASN A 545 22.43 0.10 -68.68
C ASN A 545 22.78 1.18 -67.61
N GLU A 546 22.07 1.20 -66.47
CA GLU A 546 22.31 2.13 -65.36
C GLU A 546 22.33 1.43 -63.99
N LEU A 547 23.35 1.73 -63.18
CA LEU A 547 23.64 1.00 -61.94
C LEU A 547 22.60 1.23 -60.80
N ASN A 548 21.81 2.30 -60.88
CA ASN A 548 20.89 2.72 -59.83
C ASN A 548 19.47 2.11 -59.95
N SER A 549 19.03 1.79 -61.16
CA SER A 549 17.69 1.22 -61.39
C SER A 549 17.61 -0.22 -60.90
N SER A 550 18.63 -1.05 -61.16
CA SER A 550 18.71 -2.44 -60.69
C SER A 550 18.57 -2.56 -59.16
N GLN A 551 19.26 -1.74 -58.37
CA GLN A 551 19.08 -1.75 -56.91
C GLN A 551 17.67 -1.34 -56.48
N THR A 552 17.05 -0.41 -57.20
CA THR A 552 15.71 0.13 -56.87
C THR A 552 14.62 -0.89 -57.20
N VAL A 553 14.76 -1.63 -58.30
CA VAL A 553 13.85 -2.73 -58.67
C VAL A 553 14.01 -3.92 -57.73
N ASN A 554 15.24 -4.31 -57.35
CA ASN A 554 15.45 -5.35 -56.32
C ASN A 554 14.78 -4.95 -55.00
N LYS A 555 15.01 -3.72 -54.50
CA LYS A 555 14.34 -3.20 -53.29
C LYS A 555 12.81 -3.25 -53.41
N LEU A 556 12.24 -2.91 -54.57
CA LEU A 556 10.79 -2.95 -54.77
C LEU A 556 10.24 -4.39 -54.75
N ILE A 557 10.95 -5.35 -55.35
CA ILE A 557 10.59 -6.78 -55.35
C ILE A 557 10.68 -7.36 -53.93
N ASP A 558 11.74 -7.04 -53.18
CA ASP A 558 11.92 -7.48 -51.80
C ASP A 558 10.83 -6.87 -50.88
N ILE A 559 10.49 -5.59 -51.07
CA ILE A 559 9.37 -4.90 -50.38
C ILE A 559 8.03 -5.56 -50.69
N ILE A 560 7.74 -5.87 -51.96
CA ILE A 560 6.49 -6.54 -52.37
C ILE A 560 6.41 -7.95 -51.77
N THR A 561 7.52 -8.69 -51.77
CA THR A 561 7.60 -10.04 -51.18
C THR A 561 7.37 -10.00 -49.66
N GLY A 562 7.96 -9.03 -48.97
CA GLY A 562 7.73 -8.79 -47.54
C GLY A 562 6.28 -8.39 -47.23
N LEU A 563 5.69 -7.48 -48.01
CA LEU A 563 4.29 -7.04 -47.85
C LEU A 563 3.29 -8.17 -48.10
N LEU A 564 3.48 -8.98 -49.15
CA LEU A 564 2.64 -10.17 -49.39
C LEU A 564 2.69 -11.15 -48.22
N THR A 565 3.88 -11.36 -47.65
CA THR A 565 4.07 -12.23 -46.49
C THR A 565 3.37 -11.66 -45.25
N LEU A 566 3.49 -10.35 -45.01
CA LEU A 566 2.89 -9.66 -43.86
C LEU A 566 1.35 -9.60 -43.94
N ILE A 567 0.80 -9.26 -45.11
CA ILE A 567 -0.66 -9.21 -45.33
C ILE A 567 -1.29 -10.59 -45.15
N PHE A 568 -0.61 -11.66 -45.58
CA PHE A 568 -1.07 -13.03 -45.39
C PHE A 568 -1.05 -13.47 -43.91
N MET A 569 -0.07 -13.01 -43.11
CA MET A 569 -0.07 -13.24 -41.66
C MET A 569 -1.24 -12.53 -40.95
N LEU A 570 -1.60 -11.31 -41.40
CA LEU A 570 -2.70 -10.54 -40.82
C LEU A 570 -4.08 -11.12 -41.15
N ASN A 571 -4.31 -11.53 -42.40
CA ASN A 571 -5.60 -12.10 -42.84
C ASN A 571 -5.95 -13.48 -42.23
N ARG A 572 -5.10 -14.05 -41.37
CA ARG A 572 -5.43 -15.26 -40.58
C ARG A 572 -6.31 -14.99 -39.35
N GLY A 573 -6.52 -13.72 -38.96
CA GLY A 573 -7.34 -13.37 -37.80
C GLY A 573 -8.85 -13.51 -38.00
N ASP A 574 -9.39 -12.98 -39.11
CA ASP A 574 -10.83 -12.73 -39.28
C ASP A 574 -11.67 -13.95 -39.74
N LYS A 575 -11.24 -15.18 -39.41
CA LYS A 575 -12.02 -16.41 -39.64
C LYS A 575 -11.94 -17.39 -38.47
N LYS A 576 -12.56 -17.02 -37.35
CA LYS A 576 -13.14 -17.97 -36.38
C LYS A 576 -14.28 -17.35 -35.58
#